data_AF-A0A8D8BEZ7-F1
#
_entry.id   AF-A0A8D8BEZ7-F1
#
_cell.length_a   1.000
_cell.length_b   1.000
_cell.length_c   1.000
_cell.angle_alpha   90.00
_cell.angle_beta   90.00
_cell.angle_gamma   90.00
#
_symmetry.space_group_name_H-M   'P 1'
#
loop_
_entity.id
_entity.type
_entity.pdbx_description
1 polymer ?
#
loop_
_entity_poly.entity_id
_entity_poly.type
_entity_poly.pdbx_seq_one_letter_code
_entity_poly.pdbx_strand_id
1 'polypeptide(L)'
;MSKYTTDVVSNCVFAIDAQSFTKENPEIREMGRRIMDFNFKAQVIMFLTTFFPSITKFYKFTFVAHDVEQFFIRIMKDAIRHRKQNNIVRNDYLDHLLSLEEKKQVTEIDMAGHGVSFFADGFETSSSVITYCLFDLATNPAIQKQLRQ
;
A
#
# COMPACT_ATOMS: atom_id res chain seq x y z
N MET A 1 -6.79 -11.07 8.98
CA MET A 1 -7.23 -10.80 7.59
C MET A 1 -6.16 -10.14 6.72
N SER A 2 -4.94 -9.92 7.23
CA SER A 2 -3.88 -9.19 6.52
C SER A 2 -3.43 -9.83 5.21
N LYS A 3 -3.42 -11.17 5.11
CA LYS A 3 -3.11 -11.87 3.85
C LYS A 3 -4.11 -11.53 2.74
N TYR A 4 -5.40 -11.54 3.05
CA TYR A 4 -6.46 -11.23 2.10
C TYR A 4 -6.35 -9.79 1.58
N THR A 5 -6.23 -8.83 2.51
CA THR A 5 -6.17 -7.40 2.14
C THR A 5 -4.87 -7.05 1.41
N THR A 6 -3.75 -7.68 1.77
CA THR A 6 -2.49 -7.54 1.01
C THR A 6 -2.67 -7.96 -0.43
N ASP A 7 -3.27 -9.13 -0.70
CA ASP A 7 -3.48 -9.63 -2.07
C ASP A 7 -4.45 -8.73 -2.85
N VAL A 8 -5.58 -8.35 -2.25
CA VAL A 8 -6.58 -7.50 -2.90
C VAL A 8 -6.00 -6.13 -3.27
N VAL A 9 -5.31 -5.47 -2.32
CA VAL A 9 -4.77 -4.13 -2.55
C VAL A 9 -3.59 -4.17 -3.51
N SER A 10 -2.71 -5.17 -3.42
CA SER A 10 -1.59 -5.34 -4.36
C SER A 10 -2.07 -5.54 -5.79
N ASN A 11 -3.14 -6.33 -5.98
CA ASN A 11 -3.74 -6.56 -7.29
C ASN A 11 -4.41 -5.29 -7.85
N CYS A 12 -5.05 -4.49 -7.00
CA CYS A 12 -5.70 -3.25 -7.41
C CYS A 12 -4.70 -2.17 -7.84
N VAL A 13 -3.61 -2.01 -7.07
CA VAL A 13 -2.65 -0.92 -7.24
C VAL A 13 -1.53 -1.27 -8.23
N PHE A 14 -0.93 -2.44 -8.07
CA PHE A 14 0.27 -2.83 -8.83
C PHE A 14 -0.04 -3.90 -9.88
N ALA A 15 -1.29 -4.34 -10.01
CA ALA A 15 -1.69 -5.42 -10.92
C ALA A 15 -0.90 -6.73 -10.72
N ILE A 16 -0.45 -6.99 -9.48
CA ILE A 16 0.31 -8.20 -9.12
C ILE A 16 -0.47 -9.07 -8.13
N ASP A 17 -0.26 -10.38 -8.22
CA ASP A 17 -0.64 -11.32 -7.17
C ASP A 17 0.46 -11.35 -6.11
N ALA A 18 0.13 -10.92 -4.89
CA ALA A 18 1.06 -10.93 -3.77
C ALA A 18 1.30 -12.34 -3.21
N GLN A 19 0.50 -13.33 -3.59
CA GLN A 19 0.66 -14.73 -3.22
C GLN A 19 0.69 -14.94 -1.70
N SER A 20 -0.09 -14.15 -0.94
CA SER A 20 -0.03 -14.14 0.53
C SER A 20 -0.57 -15.42 1.19
N PHE A 21 -1.37 -16.20 0.47
CA PHE A 21 -1.90 -17.48 0.92
C PHE A 21 -1.01 -18.67 0.58
N THR A 22 -0.19 -18.57 -0.47
CA THR A 22 0.60 -19.70 -0.99
C THR A 22 2.06 -19.64 -0.54
N LYS A 23 2.65 -18.44 -0.48
CA LYS A 23 4.01 -18.24 0.04
C LYS A 23 3.97 -18.02 1.54
N GLU A 24 4.93 -18.61 2.25
CA GLU A 24 5.07 -18.45 3.70
C GLU A 24 5.38 -16.99 4.05
N ASN A 25 6.35 -16.39 3.35
CA ASN A 25 6.79 -15.00 3.51
C ASN A 25 6.83 -14.25 2.17
N PRO A 26 5.71 -13.67 1.72
CA PRO A 26 5.68 -12.86 0.51
C PRO A 26 6.47 -11.55 0.68
N GLU A 27 7.30 -11.21 -0.30
CA GLU A 27 8.19 -10.03 -0.26
C GLU A 27 7.40 -8.74 -0.04
N ILE A 28 6.32 -8.50 -0.80
CA ILE A 28 5.49 -7.29 -0.67
C ILE A 28 4.84 -7.14 0.71
N ARG A 29 4.51 -8.26 1.37
CA ARG A 29 3.94 -8.24 2.70
C ARG A 29 4.97 -7.80 3.73
N GLU A 30 6.20 -8.28 3.62
CA GLU A 30 7.30 -7.86 4.49
C GLU A 30 7.69 -6.40 4.25
N MET A 31 7.74 -5.97 2.98
CA MET A 31 7.98 -4.56 2.65
C MET A 31 6.85 -3.65 3.16
N GLY A 32 5.60 -4.09 3.09
CA GLY A 32 4.45 -3.41 3.68
C GLY A 32 4.53 -3.26 5.19
N ARG A 33 4.90 -4.35 5.89
CA ARG A 33 5.11 -4.30 7.35
C ARG A 33 6.17 -3.29 7.73
N ARG A 34 7.26 -3.21 6.96
CA ARG A 34 8.36 -2.26 7.20
C ARG A 34 8.00 -0.80 6.92
N ILE A 35 7.01 -0.52 6.06
CA ILE A 35 6.44 0.83 5.92
C ILE A 35 5.73 1.24 7.22
N MET A 36 5.03 0.30 7.85
CA MET A 36 4.25 0.55 9.07
C MET A 36 5.09 0.51 10.36
N ASP A 37 6.33 0.01 10.29
CA ASP A 37 7.25 -0.05 11.42
C ASP A 37 7.80 1.36 11.74
N PHE A 38 7.05 2.13 12.54
CA PHE A 38 7.47 3.41 13.11
C PHE A 38 8.56 3.22 14.18
N ASN A 39 9.78 2.94 13.72
CA ASN A 39 10.94 2.83 14.60
C ASN A 39 11.30 4.17 15.27
N PHE A 40 12.15 4.12 16.30
CA PHE A 40 12.58 5.32 17.04
C PHE A 40 13.17 6.41 16.13
N LYS A 41 13.87 6.04 15.05
CA LYS A 41 14.39 7.03 14.09
C LYS A 41 13.27 7.75 13.37
N ALA A 42 12.25 7.03 12.89
CA ALA A 42 11.08 7.62 12.24
C ALA A 42 10.33 8.55 13.20
N GLN A 43 10.19 8.18 14.49
CA GLN A 43 9.59 9.02 15.52
C GLN A 43 10.39 10.31 15.77
N VAL A 44 11.72 10.22 15.87
CA VAL A 44 12.59 11.40 16.02
C VAL A 44 12.49 12.30 14.79
N ILE A 45 12.50 11.74 13.59
CA ILE A 45 12.34 12.51 12.35
C ILE A 45 10.96 13.18 12.30
N MET A 46 9.88 12.47 12.64
CA MET A 46 8.53 13.05 12.70
C MET A 46 8.46 14.18 13.73
N PHE A 47 9.07 14.00 14.89
CA PHE A 47 9.16 15.05 15.91
C PHE A 47 9.92 16.28 15.39
N LEU A 48 11.12 16.09 14.81
CA LEU A 48 11.93 17.19 14.28
C LEU A 48 11.23 17.93 13.13
N THR A 49 10.61 17.20 12.21
CA THR A 49 9.90 17.79 11.07
C THR A 49 8.63 18.53 11.49
N THR A 50 7.95 18.08 12.56
CA THR A 50 6.74 18.72 13.10
C THR A 50 7.05 19.99 13.90
N PHE A 51 8.02 19.92 14.83
CA PHE A 51 8.32 21.04 15.74
C PHE A 51 9.36 22.01 15.17
N PHE A 52 10.21 21.55 14.26
CA PHE A 52 11.28 22.36 13.65
C PHE A 52 11.25 22.25 12.11
N PRO A 53 10.17 22.73 11.45
CA PRO A 53 10.01 22.61 10.00
C PRO A 53 11.16 23.25 9.21
N SER A 54 11.86 24.24 9.78
CA SER A 54 13.05 24.85 9.17
C SER A 54 14.19 23.86 8.88
N ILE A 55 14.34 22.78 9.67
CA ILE A 55 15.40 21.77 9.44
C ILE A 55 15.17 21.05 8.10
N THR A 56 13.91 20.85 7.70
CA THR A 56 13.55 20.20 6.44
C THR A 56 13.99 20.96 5.20
N LYS A 57 14.24 22.28 5.32
CA LYS A 57 14.77 23.11 4.25
C LYS A 57 16.25 22.82 3.96
N PHE A 58 16.99 22.35 4.97
CA PHE A 58 18.43 22.08 4.87
C PHE A 58 18.74 20.60 4.67
N TYR A 59 17.91 19.71 5.20
CA TYR A 59 18.08 18.27 5.06
C TYR A 59 16.74 17.59 4.76
N LYS A 60 16.69 16.83 3.66
CA LYS A 60 15.49 16.06 3.28
C LYS A 60 15.50 14.73 4.02
N PHE A 61 14.65 14.63 5.04
CA PHE A 61 14.45 13.37 5.73
C PHE A 61 13.54 12.44 4.93
N THR A 62 13.84 11.15 4.97
CA THR A 62 13.01 10.10 4.38
C THR A 62 12.52 9.19 5.50
N PHE A 63 11.21 8.93 5.53
CA PHE A 63 10.57 8.08 6.54
C PHE A 63 10.61 6.59 6.16
N VAL A 64 10.73 6.31 4.87
CA VAL A 64 10.75 4.96 4.31
C VAL A 64 12.20 4.50 4.14
N ALA A 65 12.49 3.25 4.48
CA ALA A 65 13.81 2.67 4.25
C ALA A 65 14.11 2.58 2.74
N HIS A 66 15.35 2.85 2.33
CA HIS A 66 15.71 2.95 0.92
C HIS A 66 15.44 1.67 0.12
N ASP A 67 15.63 0.50 0.72
CA ASP A 67 15.35 -0.79 0.08
C ASP A 67 13.84 -1.03 -0.11
N VAL A 68 13.00 -0.56 0.82
CA VAL A 68 11.54 -0.57 0.68
C VAL A 68 11.10 0.39 -0.43
N GLU A 69 11.67 1.59 -0.48
CA GLU A 69 11.43 2.56 -1.55
C GLU A 69 11.76 1.95 -2.93
N GLN A 70 12.97 1.40 -3.09
CA GLN A 70 13.41 0.79 -4.35
C GLN A 70 12.52 -0.40 -4.76
N PHE A 71 12.08 -1.21 -3.79
CA PHE A 71 11.14 -2.30 -4.05
C PHE A 71 9.84 -1.78 -4.68
N PHE A 72 9.21 -0.76 -4.08
CA PHE A 72 7.93 -0.26 -4.56
C PHE A 72 8.02 0.52 -5.88
N ILE A 73 9.10 1.27 -6.09
CA ILE A 73 9.39 1.90 -7.37
C ILE A 73 9.55 0.84 -8.46
N ARG A 74 10.29 -0.24 -8.18
CA ARG A 74 10.51 -1.35 -9.12
C ARG A 74 9.20 -2.00 -9.53
N ILE A 75 8.36 -2.43 -8.57
CA ILE A 75 7.10 -3.10 -8.91
C ILE A 75 6.14 -2.18 -9.68
N MET A 76 6.13 -0.87 -9.38
CA MET A 76 5.28 0.08 -10.10
C MET A 76 5.75 0.24 -11.55
N LYS A 77 7.06 0.42 -11.78
CA LYS A 77 7.64 0.48 -13.12
C LYS A 77 7.38 -0.81 -13.91
N ASP A 78 7.51 -1.96 -13.25
CA ASP A 78 7.21 -3.27 -13.85
C ASP A 78 5.74 -3.38 -14.24
N ALA A 79 4.83 -2.95 -13.38
CA ALA A 79 3.39 -2.92 -13.65
C ALA A 79 3.04 -2.02 -14.84
N ILE A 80 3.57 -0.79 -14.87
CA ILE A 80 3.40 0.17 -15.97
C ILE A 80 3.91 -0.43 -17.28
N ARG A 81 5.15 -0.96 -17.28
CA ARG A 81 5.78 -1.56 -18.46
C ARG A 81 4.97 -2.74 -18.98
N HIS A 82 4.59 -3.67 -18.10
CA HIS A 82 3.77 -4.82 -18.45
C HIS A 82 2.44 -4.38 -19.05
N ARG A 83 1.82 -3.33 -18.51
CA ARG A 83 0.55 -2.80 -19.01
C ARG A 83 0.67 -2.20 -20.41
N LYS A 84 1.66 -1.32 -20.61
CA LYS A 84 1.93 -0.64 -21.89
C LYS A 84 2.31 -1.64 -22.99
N GLN A 85 3.14 -2.64 -22.68
CA GLN A 85 3.58 -3.63 -23.67
C GLN A 85 2.48 -4.58 -24.14
N ASN A 86 1.56 -4.96 -23.25
CA ASN A 86 0.52 -5.94 -23.54
C ASN A 86 -0.82 -5.30 -23.94
N ASN A 87 -0.91 -3.97 -24.04
CA ASN A 87 -2.13 -3.22 -24.36
C ASN A 87 -3.35 -3.64 -23.51
N ILE A 88 -3.14 -3.96 -22.23
CA ILE A 88 -4.23 -4.41 -21.37
C ILE A 88 -5.00 -3.22 -20.81
N VAL A 89 -6.30 -3.20 -21.09
CA VAL A 89 -7.24 -2.20 -20.61
C VAL A 89 -8.01 -2.81 -19.43
N ARG A 90 -7.90 -2.18 -18.26
CA ARG A 90 -8.57 -2.59 -17.03
C ARG A 90 -8.87 -1.34 -16.21
N ASN A 91 -10.10 -1.23 -15.72
CA ASN A 91 -10.53 -0.11 -14.89
C ASN A 91 -10.09 -0.31 -13.42
N ASP A 92 -8.80 -0.14 -13.15
CA ASP A 92 -8.22 -0.21 -11.79
C ASP A 92 -7.42 1.06 -11.45
N TYR A 93 -6.78 1.06 -10.28
CA TYR A 93 -6.03 2.22 -9.82
C TYR A 93 -4.80 2.52 -10.69
N LEU A 94 -4.14 1.49 -11.22
CA LEU A 94 -3.01 1.67 -12.14
C LEU A 94 -3.44 2.42 -13.41
N ASP A 95 -4.60 2.08 -13.96
CA ASP A 95 -5.16 2.77 -15.13
C ASP A 95 -5.48 4.24 -14.83
N HIS A 96 -5.99 4.51 -13.62
CA HIS A 96 -6.16 5.88 -13.15
C HIS A 96 -4.82 6.64 -13.09
N LEU A 97 -3.77 6.04 -12.53
CA LEU A 97 -2.43 6.63 -12.45
C LEU A 97 -1.83 6.92 -13.84
N LEU A 98 -1.99 6.00 -14.79
CA LEU A 98 -1.58 6.19 -16.19
C LEU A 98 -2.31 7.38 -16.83
N SER A 99 -3.61 7.54 -16.57
CA SER A 99 -4.37 8.70 -17.07
C SER A 99 -3.90 10.03 -16.47
N LEU A 100 -3.29 10.02 -15.28
CA LEU A 100 -2.70 11.20 -14.65
C LEU A 100 -1.32 11.55 -15.24
N GLU A 101 -0.59 10.57 -15.77
CA GLU A 101 0.64 10.81 -16.57
C GLU A 101 0.33 11.79 -17.70
N GLU A 102 -0.70 11.48 -18.48
CA GLU A 102 -1.09 12.26 -19.66
C GLU A 102 -1.65 13.64 -19.30
N LYS A 103 -2.47 13.72 -18.24
CA LYS A 103 -3.20 14.95 -17.89
C LYS A 103 -2.41 15.90 -17.01
N LYS A 104 -1.51 15.39 -16.17
CA LYS A 104 -0.85 16.15 -15.10
C LYS A 104 0.67 15.97 -15.05
N GLN A 105 1.26 15.26 -16.02
CA GLN A 105 2.71 15.00 -16.07
C GLN A 105 3.23 14.31 -14.79
N VAL A 106 2.41 13.44 -14.19
CA VAL A 106 2.81 12.63 -13.03
C VAL A 106 3.90 11.66 -13.45
N THR A 107 5.03 11.65 -12.75
CA THR A 107 6.16 10.76 -13.06
C THR A 107 5.91 9.34 -12.54
N GLU A 108 6.66 8.36 -13.05
CA GLU A 108 6.60 6.98 -12.50
C GLU A 108 6.92 6.92 -10.99
N ILE A 109 7.76 7.84 -10.50
CA ILE A 109 8.09 7.94 -9.07
C ILE A 109 6.88 8.46 -8.30
N ASP A 110 6.18 9.46 -8.82
CA ASP A 110 4.96 9.98 -8.21
C ASP A 110 3.86 8.90 -8.17
N MET A 111 3.73 8.13 -9.26
CA MET A 111 2.82 6.97 -9.29
C MET A 111 3.20 5.92 -8.25
N ALA A 112 4.49 5.61 -8.10
CA ALA A 112 4.95 4.69 -7.06
C ALA A 112 4.62 5.23 -5.67
N GLY A 113 4.81 6.53 -5.42
CA GLY A 113 4.44 7.18 -4.16
C GLY A 113 2.93 7.08 -3.85
N HIS A 114 2.09 7.39 -4.84
CA HIS A 114 0.64 7.25 -4.71
C HIS A 114 0.19 5.80 -4.54
N GLY A 115 0.82 4.86 -5.24
CA GLY A 115 0.56 3.43 -5.10
C GLY A 115 0.94 2.89 -3.73
N VAL A 116 2.11 3.25 -3.23
CA VAL A 116 2.56 2.88 -1.87
C VAL A 116 1.65 3.43 -0.79
N SER A 117 1.23 4.68 -0.93
CA SER A 117 0.33 5.32 0.04
C SER A 117 -1.00 4.57 0.08
N PHE A 118 -1.63 4.31 -1.08
CA PHE A 118 -2.86 3.52 -1.16
C PHE A 118 -2.67 2.12 -0.60
N PHE A 119 -1.53 1.48 -0.91
CA PHE A 119 -1.21 0.16 -0.39
C PHE A 119 -1.17 0.14 1.14
N ALA A 120 -0.37 1.02 1.74
CA ALA A 120 -0.21 1.14 3.18
C ALA A 120 -1.54 1.43 3.89
N ASP A 121 -2.30 2.39 3.37
CA ASP A 121 -3.61 2.77 3.91
C ASP A 121 -4.61 1.61 3.83
N GLY A 122 -4.58 0.86 2.73
CA GLY A 122 -5.58 -0.16 2.42
C GLY A 122 -5.36 -1.49 3.13
N PHE A 123 -4.12 -1.97 3.23
CA PHE A 123 -3.88 -3.37 3.63
C PHE A 123 -4.12 -3.58 5.14
N GLU A 124 -3.64 -2.68 6.00
CA GLU A 124 -3.65 -2.88 7.45
C GLU A 124 -4.97 -2.44 8.09
N THR A 125 -5.50 -1.28 7.70
CA THR A 125 -6.74 -0.73 8.24
C THR A 125 -7.93 -1.64 7.93
N SER A 126 -8.06 -2.06 6.67
CA SER A 126 -9.11 -2.99 6.24
C SER A 126 -8.95 -4.34 6.92
N SER A 127 -7.72 -4.83 7.10
CA SER A 127 -7.48 -6.09 7.83
C SER A 127 -8.00 -5.99 9.27
N SER A 128 -7.72 -4.87 9.93
CA SER A 128 -8.17 -4.61 11.31
C SER A 128 -9.70 -4.54 11.38
N VAL A 129 -10.33 -3.74 10.52
CA VAL A 129 -11.80 -3.58 10.48
C VAL A 129 -12.50 -4.91 10.22
N ILE A 130 -12.05 -5.68 9.22
CA ILE A 130 -12.66 -6.99 8.93
C ILE A 130 -12.46 -7.94 10.12
N THR A 131 -11.30 -7.92 10.77
CA THR A 131 -11.04 -8.76 11.95
C THR A 131 -11.99 -8.44 13.10
N TYR A 132 -12.18 -7.15 13.43
CA TYR A 132 -13.13 -6.74 14.47
C TYR A 132 -14.58 -7.02 14.08
N CYS A 133 -14.96 -6.76 12.82
CA CYS A 133 -16.30 -7.08 12.33
C CYS A 133 -16.61 -8.58 12.48
N LEU A 134 -15.67 -9.46 12.15
CA LEU A 134 -15.86 -10.90 12.29
C LEU A 134 -15.90 -11.34 13.76
N PHE A 135 -15.11 -10.72 14.62
CA PHE A 135 -15.18 -10.93 16.06
C PHE A 135 -16.55 -10.55 16.63
N ASP A 136 -17.08 -9.39 16.26
CA ASP A 136 -18.39 -8.92 16.71
C ASP A 136 -19.52 -9.82 16.19
N LEU A 137 -19.45 -10.26 14.93
CA LEU A 137 -20.42 -11.22 14.39
C LEU A 137 -20.35 -12.58 15.11
N ALA A 138 -19.14 -13.07 15.43
CA ALA A 138 -18.97 -14.34 16.15
C ALA A 138 -19.50 -14.29 17.58
N THR A 139 -19.43 -13.12 18.23
CA THR A 139 -19.92 -12.91 19.61
C THR A 139 -21.40 -12.54 19.68
N ASN A 140 -22.03 -12.19 18.54
CA ASN A 140 -23.45 -11.82 18.46
C ASN A 140 -24.24 -12.69 17.45
N PRO A 141 -24.60 -13.94 17.79
CA PRO A 141 -25.22 -14.89 16.85
C PRO A 141 -26.54 -14.42 16.23
N ALA A 142 -27.33 -13.60 16.94
CA ALA A 142 -28.56 -13.04 16.41
C ALA A 142 -28.29 -12.10 15.23
N ILE A 143 -27.30 -11.20 15.37
CA ILE A 143 -26.86 -10.28 14.31
C ILE A 143 -26.24 -11.07 13.15
N GLN A 144 -25.38 -12.06 13.44
CA GLN A 144 -24.80 -12.90 12.41
C GLN A 144 -25.85 -13.65 11.59
N LYS A 145 -26.88 -14.20 12.24
CA LYS A 145 -27.99 -14.89 11.55
C LYS A 145 -28.79 -13.91 10.69
N GLN A 146 -29.04 -12.70 11.18
CA GLN A 146 -29.73 -11.65 10.42
C GLN A 146 -28.92 -11.24 9.18
N LEU A 147 -27.60 -11.04 9.31
CA LEU A 147 -26.72 -10.68 8.18
C LEU A 147 -26.64 -11.78 7.11
N ARG A 148 -26.81 -13.05 7.50
CA ARG A 148 -26.72 -14.20 6.59
C ARG A 148 -27.97 -14.40 5.71
N GLN A 149 -29.11 -13.83 6.10
CA GLN A 149 -30.39 -13.94 5.39
C GLN A 149 -30.47 -12.93 4.26
#